data_AF-A0A349GAR4-F1
#
_entry.id   AF-A0A349GAR4-F1
#
_cell.length_a   1.000
_cell.length_b   1.000
_cell.length_c   1.000
_cell.angle_alpha   90.00
_cell.angle_beta   90.00
_cell.angle_gamma   90.00
#
_symmetry.space_group_name_H-M   'P 1'
#
loop_
_entity.id
_entity.type
_entity.pdbx_description
1 polymer ?
#
loop_
_entity_poly.entity_id
_entity_poly.type
_entity_poly.pdbx_seq_one_letter_code
_entity_poly.pdbx_strand_id
1 'polypeptide(L)'
;MSEWMIKYERLNQTEKLLFKRMINQLLSKTFLIRDEYDAKESRVRVHPDYSFVERTFDIFSDYLELGGWTLHRDNHYGVIYLNSVHDYNKFQFNKFMTMMLLTLRLVFEERREEVSIRNEVLIETNEIISKMQVLGALDKKPSMKEIS
;
A
#
# COMPACT_ATOMS: atom_id res chain seq x y z
N MET A 1 -3.49 1.14 -33.40
CA MET A 1 -2.98 1.69 -32.13
C MET A 1 -3.95 1.23 -31.05
N SER A 2 -3.47 0.60 -29.97
CA SER A 2 -4.34 0.16 -28.87
C SER A 2 -5.00 1.36 -28.18
N GLU A 3 -6.16 1.17 -27.56
CA GLU A 3 -6.95 2.26 -26.95
C GLU A 3 -6.16 3.04 -25.89
N TRP A 4 -5.40 2.33 -25.05
CA TRP A 4 -4.59 2.92 -23.99
C TRP A 4 -3.45 3.80 -24.53
N MET A 5 -2.88 3.48 -25.70
CA MET A 5 -1.84 4.30 -26.33
C MET A 5 -2.41 5.65 -26.78
N ILE A 6 -3.64 5.66 -27.31
CA ILE A 6 -4.32 6.91 -27.70
C ILE A 6 -4.57 7.77 -26.46
N LYS A 7 -4.97 7.16 -25.33
CA LYS A 7 -5.17 7.86 -24.06
C LYS A 7 -3.85 8.39 -23.49
N TYR A 8 -2.77 7.61 -23.57
CA TYR A 8 -1.43 8.05 -23.17
C TYR A 8 -0.96 9.25 -24.01
N GLU A 9 -1.18 9.25 -25.32
CA GLU A 9 -0.76 10.36 -26.16
C GLU A 9 -1.48 11.68 -25.86
N ARG A 10 -2.71 11.60 -25.33
CA ARG A 10 -3.49 12.76 -24.89
C ARG A 10 -3.01 13.35 -23.56
N LEU A 11 -2.21 12.64 -22.78
CA LEU A 11 -1.62 13.16 -21.55
C LEU A 11 -0.69 14.33 -21.88
N ASN A 12 -0.71 15.37 -21.05
CA ASN A 12 0.23 16.47 -21.19
C ASN A 12 1.66 16.04 -20.77
N GLN A 13 2.67 16.89 -21.01
CA GLN A 13 4.06 16.55 -20.69
C GLN A 13 4.28 16.24 -19.21
N THR A 14 3.65 16.99 -18.30
CA THR A 14 3.74 16.77 -16.86
C THR A 14 3.13 15.43 -16.46
N GLU A 15 1.97 15.07 -17.03
CA GLU A 15 1.30 13.79 -16.80
C GLU A 15 2.11 12.61 -17.36
N LYS A 16 2.75 12.76 -18.52
CA LYS A 16 3.65 11.73 -19.08
C LYS A 16 4.89 11.51 -18.20
N LEU A 17 5.44 12.58 -17.60
CA LEU A 17 6.53 12.45 -16.62
C LEU A 17 6.06 11.78 -15.34
N LEU A 18 4.88 12.15 -14.85
CA LEU A 18 4.27 11.54 -13.67
C LEU A 18 4.00 10.05 -13.90
N PHE A 19 3.47 9.67 -15.08
CA PHE A 19 3.28 8.28 -15.47
C PHE A 19 4.56 7.46 -15.32
N LYS A 20 5.67 7.94 -15.89
CA LYS A 20 6.98 7.28 -15.79
C LYS A 20 7.42 7.12 -14.34
N ARG A 21 7.26 8.16 -13.52
CA ARG A 21 7.59 8.10 -12.08
C ARG A 21 6.75 7.04 -11.37
N MET A 22 5.44 7.02 -11.63
CA MET A 22 4.52 6.09 -10.99
C MET A 22 4.72 4.64 -11.41
N ILE A 23 5.10 4.38 -12.66
CA ILE A 23 5.52 3.04 -13.10
C ILE A 23 6.70 2.54 -12.27
N ASN A 24 7.74 3.35 -12.11
CA ASN A 24 8.91 2.97 -11.31
C ASN A 24 8.54 2.76 -9.83
N GLN A 25 7.66 3.61 -9.29
CA GLN A 25 7.19 3.48 -7.91
C GLN A 25 6.38 2.20 -7.69
N LEU A 26 5.46 1.87 -8.61
CA LEU A 26 4.67 0.64 -8.58
C LEU A 26 5.54 -0.60 -8.70
N LEU A 27 6.54 -0.61 -9.59
CA LEU A 27 7.45 -1.74 -9.73
C LEU A 27 8.38 -1.90 -8.52
N SER A 28 8.75 -0.81 -7.86
CA SER A 28 9.63 -0.85 -6.69
C SER A 28 8.90 -1.23 -5.39
N LYS A 29 7.71 -0.66 -5.15
CA LYS A 29 6.97 -0.83 -3.88
C LYS A 29 5.80 -1.80 -3.98
N THR A 30 5.36 -2.14 -5.18
CA THR A 30 4.19 -2.99 -5.50
C THR A 30 2.85 -2.52 -4.98
N PHE A 31 2.74 -1.34 -4.35
CA PHE A 31 1.46 -0.74 -3.97
C PHE A 31 1.50 0.79 -3.85
N LEU A 32 0.30 1.38 -3.85
CA LEU A 32 0.00 2.78 -3.60
C LEU A 32 -1.20 2.86 -2.66
N ILE A 33 -1.13 3.73 -1.65
CA ILE A 33 -2.20 4.00 -0.70
C ILE A 33 -2.94 5.28 -1.09
N ARG A 34 -4.27 5.27 -0.92
CA ARG A 34 -5.14 6.42 -1.21
C ARG A 34 -5.00 7.49 -0.16
N ASP A 35 -4.97 7.09 1.10
CA ASP A 35 -5.16 7.99 2.23
C ASP A 35 -3.79 8.23 2.91
N GLU A 36 -3.38 9.49 3.01
CA GLU A 36 -2.15 9.92 3.69
C GLU A 36 -2.52 10.83 4.86
N TYR A 37 -1.96 10.55 6.05
CA TYR A 37 -2.20 11.34 7.25
C TYR A 37 -1.26 12.55 7.28
N ASP A 38 -1.82 13.76 7.25
CA ASP A 38 -1.08 14.99 7.41
C ASP A 38 -1.02 15.39 8.90
N ALA A 39 0.15 15.20 9.51
CA ALA A 39 0.37 15.53 10.92
C ALA A 39 0.25 17.04 11.22
N LYS A 40 0.56 17.92 10.26
CA LYS A 40 0.49 19.37 10.47
C LYS A 40 -0.94 19.86 10.50
N GLU A 41 -1.76 19.31 9.62
CA GLU A 41 -3.16 19.69 9.50
C GLU A 41 -4.12 18.75 10.26
N SER A 42 -3.57 17.72 10.93
CA SER A 42 -4.31 16.70 11.69
C SER A 42 -5.49 16.12 10.92
N ARG A 43 -5.28 15.82 9.63
CA ARG A 43 -6.30 15.27 8.73
C ARG A 43 -5.74 14.30 7.72
N VAL A 44 -6.56 13.32 7.34
CA VAL A 44 -6.30 12.48 6.17
C VAL A 44 -6.62 13.25 4.89
N ARG A 45 -5.73 13.13 3.89
CA ARG A 45 -5.97 13.61 2.52
C ARG A 45 -5.75 12.48 1.53
N VAL A 46 -6.40 12.60 0.37
CA VAL A 46 -6.15 11.68 -0.73
C VAL A 46 -4.79 12.02 -1.37
N HIS A 47 -3.93 11.02 -1.48
CA HIS A 47 -2.62 11.14 -2.08
C HIS A 47 -2.75 11.51 -3.58
N PRO A 48 -2.12 12.61 -4.05
CA PRO A 48 -2.25 13.06 -5.43
C PRO A 48 -1.85 12.00 -6.45
N ASP A 49 -0.78 11.24 -6.16
CA ASP A 49 -0.32 10.18 -7.05
C ASP A 49 -1.31 9.01 -7.15
N TYR A 50 -1.99 8.67 -6.05
CA TYR A 50 -3.07 7.68 -6.09
C TYR A 50 -4.19 8.17 -7.00
N SER A 51 -4.61 9.42 -6.84
CA SER A 51 -5.68 10.03 -7.66
C SER A 51 -5.33 10.05 -9.15
N PHE A 52 -4.06 10.28 -9.48
CA PHE A 52 -3.59 10.24 -10.86
C PHE A 52 -3.66 8.83 -11.46
N VAL A 53 -3.10 7.84 -10.75
CA VAL A 53 -3.12 6.44 -11.20
C VAL A 53 -4.55 5.92 -11.29
N GLU A 54 -5.41 6.29 -10.35
CA GLU A 54 -6.82 5.90 -10.37
C GLU A 54 -7.58 6.47 -11.57
N ARG A 55 -7.36 7.74 -11.91
CA ARG A 55 -7.99 8.40 -13.08
C ARG A 55 -7.49 7.83 -14.41
N THR A 56 -6.26 7.35 -14.46
CA THR A 56 -5.59 6.86 -15.67
C THR A 56 -5.30 5.36 -15.61
N PHE A 57 -6.10 4.63 -14.83
CA PHE A 57 -5.83 3.25 -14.42
C PHE A 57 -5.63 2.29 -15.60
N ASP A 58 -6.41 2.47 -16.67
CA ASP A 58 -6.35 1.67 -17.89
C ASP A 58 -5.00 1.81 -18.60
N ILE A 59 -4.42 3.03 -18.66
CA ILE A 59 -3.09 3.24 -19.24
C ILE A 59 -2.02 2.46 -18.45
N PHE A 60 -2.11 2.47 -17.11
CA PHE A 60 -1.18 1.74 -16.26
C PHE A 60 -1.37 0.23 -16.36
N SER A 61 -2.61 -0.23 -16.27
CA SER A 61 -2.99 -1.64 -16.33
C SER A 61 -2.49 -2.27 -17.63
N ASP A 62 -2.85 -1.69 -18.77
CA ASP A 62 -2.51 -2.25 -20.09
C ASP A 62 -1.00 -2.19 -20.36
N TYR A 63 -0.31 -1.13 -19.92
CA TYR A 63 1.14 -1.03 -20.06
C TYR A 63 1.88 -2.09 -19.22
N LEU A 64 1.45 -2.29 -17.98
CA LEU A 64 2.07 -3.23 -17.04
C LEU A 64 1.78 -4.70 -17.41
N GLU A 65 0.61 -4.97 -18.01
CA GLU A 65 0.24 -6.29 -18.53
C GLU A 65 1.24 -6.79 -19.58
N LEU A 66 1.76 -5.92 -20.43
CA LEU A 66 2.82 -6.26 -21.41
C LEU A 66 4.09 -6.81 -20.74
N GLY A 67 4.36 -6.40 -19.50
CA GLY A 67 5.49 -6.85 -18.70
C GLY A 67 5.20 -8.06 -17.81
N GLY A 68 4.02 -8.68 -17.92
CA GLY A 68 3.61 -9.80 -17.06
C GLY A 68 3.20 -9.38 -15.65
N TRP A 69 2.63 -8.17 -15.51
CA TRP A 69 2.12 -7.66 -14.24
C TRP A 69 0.62 -7.39 -14.31
N THR A 70 -0.09 -7.66 -13.23
CA THR A 70 -1.51 -7.38 -13.09
C THR A 70 -1.71 -6.28 -12.06
N LEU A 71 -2.29 -5.16 -12.48
CA LEU A 71 -2.63 -4.05 -11.60
C LEU A 71 -4.04 -4.24 -11.04
N HIS A 72 -4.17 -4.14 -9.72
CA HIS A 72 -5.43 -4.26 -9.01
C HIS A 72 -5.75 -2.97 -8.27
N ARG A 73 -7.04 -2.67 -8.13
CA ARG A 73 -7.54 -1.58 -7.30
C ARG A 73 -8.56 -2.10 -6.32
N ASP A 74 -8.26 -1.93 -5.03
CA ASP A 74 -9.15 -2.21 -3.93
C ASP A 74 -9.69 -0.88 -3.37
N ASN A 75 -10.93 -0.55 -3.73
CA ASN A 75 -11.57 0.68 -3.28
C ASN A 75 -11.93 0.64 -1.78
N HIS A 76 -12.13 -0.56 -1.22
CA HIS A 76 -12.53 -0.74 0.17
C HIS A 76 -11.38 -0.40 1.11
N TYR A 77 -10.17 -0.87 0.80
CA TYR A 77 -8.96 -0.52 1.55
C TYR A 77 -8.24 0.73 1.02
N GLY A 78 -8.66 1.26 -0.14
CA GLY A 78 -8.03 2.43 -0.75
C GLY A 78 -6.60 2.13 -1.20
N VAL A 79 -6.39 0.98 -1.83
CA VAL A 79 -5.06 0.52 -2.27
C VAL A 79 -5.09 0.16 -3.75
N ILE A 80 -4.10 0.64 -4.50
CA ILE A 80 -3.76 0.12 -5.82
C ILE A 80 -2.50 -0.71 -5.66
N TYR A 81 -2.49 -1.95 -6.12
CA TYR A 81 -1.35 -2.85 -5.94
C TYR A 81 -1.05 -3.66 -7.20
N LEU A 82 0.21 -4.06 -7.31
CA LEU A 82 0.76 -4.74 -8.47
C LEU A 82 1.15 -6.16 -8.10
N ASN A 83 0.61 -7.12 -8.83
CA ASN A 83 0.97 -8.53 -8.71
C ASN A 83 1.78 -8.95 -9.93
N SER A 84 2.85 -9.71 -9.72
CA SER A 84 3.55 -10.34 -10.85
C SER A 84 2.86 -11.65 -11.21
N VAL A 85 2.61 -11.87 -12.50
CA VAL A 85 2.07 -13.14 -13.03
C VAL A 85 3.06 -14.27 -12.81
N HIS A 86 4.34 -13.94 -12.70
CA HIS A 86 5.42 -14.86 -12.45
C HIS A 86 6.02 -14.54 -11.07
N ASP A 87 6.24 -15.53 -10.22
CA ASP A 87 6.57 -15.37 -8.78
C ASP A 87 7.94 -14.71 -8.46
N TYR A 88 8.50 -13.90 -9.36
CA TYR A 88 9.81 -13.28 -9.28
C TYR A 88 9.95 -12.21 -8.19
N ASN A 89 8.86 -11.62 -7.70
CA ASN A 89 8.87 -10.49 -6.77
C ASN A 89 8.16 -10.79 -5.45
N LYS A 90 8.41 -11.99 -4.89
CA LYS A 90 7.92 -12.38 -3.57
C LYS A 90 9.03 -12.30 -2.54
N PHE A 91 8.76 -11.61 -1.44
CA PHE A 91 9.62 -11.64 -0.26
C PHE A 91 9.10 -12.70 0.72
N GLN A 92 9.98 -13.61 1.17
CA GLN A 92 9.59 -14.61 2.16
C GLN A 92 9.77 -14.05 3.57
N PHE A 93 8.66 -13.89 4.29
CA PHE A 93 8.69 -13.48 5.68
C PHE A 93 9.12 -14.62 6.60
N ASN A 94 9.97 -14.30 7.59
CA ASN A 94 10.23 -15.22 8.69
C ASN A 94 9.03 -15.26 9.65
N LYS A 95 9.08 -16.18 10.63
CA LYS A 95 8.01 -16.35 11.62
C LYS A 95 7.69 -15.04 12.36
N PHE A 96 8.71 -14.30 12.78
CA PHE A 96 8.53 -13.05 13.51
C PHE A 96 7.82 -11.98 12.67
N MET A 97 8.28 -11.74 11.45
CA MET A 97 7.66 -10.80 10.50
C MET A 97 6.20 -11.18 10.21
N THR A 98 5.91 -12.47 10.06
CA THR A 98 4.55 -12.97 9.85
C THR A 98 3.67 -12.67 11.07
N MET A 99 4.15 -12.98 12.28
CA MET A 99 3.40 -12.69 13.51
C MET A 99 3.18 -11.19 13.72
N MET A 100 4.18 -10.36 13.40
CA MET A 100 4.07 -8.91 13.45
C MET A 100 2.97 -8.40 12.52
N LEU A 101 2.96 -8.84 11.25
CA LEU A 101 1.93 -8.45 10.28
C LEU A 101 0.53 -8.91 10.69
N LEU A 102 0.39 -10.13 11.19
CA LEU A 102 -0.88 -10.64 11.70
C LEU A 102 -1.37 -9.84 12.91
N THR A 103 -0.45 -9.40 13.78
CA THR A 103 -0.81 -8.57 14.93
C THR A 103 -1.27 -7.18 14.49
N LEU A 104 -0.56 -6.56 13.55
CA LEU A 104 -0.97 -5.28 12.96
C LEU A 104 -2.35 -5.39 12.31
N ARG A 105 -2.59 -6.47 11.56
CA ARG A 105 -3.88 -6.74 10.92
C ARG A 105 -5.00 -6.90 11.95
N LEU A 106 -4.78 -7.72 12.98
CA LEU A 106 -5.76 -7.93 14.05
C LEU A 106 -6.13 -6.63 14.74
N VAL A 107 -5.13 -5.84 15.13
CA VAL A 107 -5.36 -4.52 15.73
C VAL A 107 -6.16 -3.63 14.79
N PHE A 108 -5.78 -3.57 13.51
CA PHE A 108 -6.46 -2.72 12.54
C PHE A 108 -7.93 -3.11 12.39
N GLU A 109 -8.23 -4.41 12.31
CA GLU A 109 -9.59 -4.94 12.22
C GLU A 109 -10.40 -4.61 13.49
N GLU A 110 -9.86 -4.88 14.69
CA GLU A 110 -10.51 -4.57 15.97
C GLU A 110 -10.83 -3.08 16.12
N ARG A 111 -9.85 -2.21 15.85
CA ARG A 111 -10.02 -0.75 15.99
C ARG A 111 -10.98 -0.18 14.96
N ARG A 112 -10.98 -0.72 13.74
CA ARG A 112 -11.89 -0.26 12.69
C ARG A 112 -13.35 -0.52 13.03
N GLU A 113 -13.65 -1.60 13.76
CA GLU A 113 -15.01 -1.88 14.25
C GLU A 113 -15.47 -0.89 15.33
N GLU A 114 -14.54 -0.39 16.16
CA GLU A 114 -14.82 0.57 17.24
C GLU A 114 -15.09 2.00 16.72
N VAL A 115 -14.50 2.38 15.58
CA VAL A 115 -14.56 3.77 15.11
C VAL A 115 -15.72 4.00 14.14
N SER A 116 -16.84 4.49 14.67
CA SER A 116 -18.05 4.82 13.88
C SER A 116 -17.95 6.10 13.04
N ILE A 117 -16.98 7.01 13.28
CA ILE A 117 -17.00 8.39 12.73
C ILE A 117 -15.69 8.80 12.02
N ARG A 118 -14.53 8.23 12.38
CA ARG A 118 -13.23 8.50 11.74
C ARG A 118 -12.68 7.23 11.07
N ASN A 119 -12.23 7.30 9.82
CA ASN A 119 -11.56 6.18 9.15
C ASN A 119 -10.10 5.98 9.61
N GLU A 120 -9.71 6.57 10.73
CA GLU A 120 -8.34 6.60 11.23
C GLU A 120 -8.18 5.66 12.42
N VAL A 121 -7.29 4.67 12.29
CA VAL A 121 -6.85 3.82 13.41
C VAL A 121 -5.53 4.39 13.91
N LEU A 122 -5.57 5.03 15.09
CA LEU A 122 -4.37 5.47 15.79
C LEU A 122 -4.00 4.41 16.83
N ILE A 123 -2.75 3.94 16.77
CA ILE A 123 -2.21 3.00 17.75
C ILE A 123 -0.81 3.42 18.18
N GLU A 124 -0.53 3.26 19.47
CA GLU A 124 0.81 3.42 20.02
C GLU A 124 1.66 2.15 19.84
N THR A 125 2.97 2.32 19.63
CA THR A 125 3.92 1.20 19.49
C THR A 125 3.87 0.23 20.69
N ASN A 126 3.65 0.74 21.89
CA ASN A 126 3.56 -0.09 23.10
C ASN A 126 2.34 -1.03 23.08
N GLU A 127 1.22 -0.62 22.49
CA GLU A 127 0.04 -1.46 22.34
C GLU A 127 0.32 -2.63 21.39
N ILE A 128 1.03 -2.37 20.28
CA ILE A 128 1.43 -3.42 19.32
C ILE A 128 2.34 -4.45 20.00
N ILE A 129 3.37 -3.99 20.73
CA ILE A 129 4.31 -4.88 21.44
C ILE A 129 3.56 -5.73 22.48
N SER A 130 2.66 -5.11 23.25
CA SER A 130 1.88 -5.81 24.27
C SER A 130 0.96 -6.86 23.64
N LYS A 131 0.30 -6.54 22.52
CA LYS A 131 -0.53 -7.50 21.77
C LYS A 131 0.32 -8.67 21.24
N MET A 132 1.50 -8.40 20.70
CA MET A 132 2.42 -9.44 20.23
C MET A 132 2.88 -10.38 21.37
N GLN A 133 3.11 -9.85 22.57
CA GLN A 133 3.45 -10.66 23.74
C GLN A 133 2.29 -11.59 24.14
N VAL A 134 1.06 -11.07 24.18
CA VAL A 134 -0.14 -11.85 24.50
C VAL A 134 -0.37 -12.98 23.49
N LEU A 135 -0.10 -12.72 22.20
CA LEU A 135 -0.24 -13.70 21.12
C LEU A 135 0.88 -14.75 21.07
N GLY A 136 1.85 -14.71 22.00
CA GLY A 136 3.01 -15.60 22.00
C GLY A 136 3.94 -15.39 20.81
N ALA A 137 3.87 -14.24 20.15
CA ALA A 137 4.75 -13.85 19.05
C ALA A 137 6.13 -13.41 19.53
N LEU A 138 6.24 -13.06 20.81
CA LEU A 138 7.43 -12.54 21.47
C LEU A 138 7.62 -13.25 22.82
N ASP A 139 8.68 -14.03 22.95
CA ASP A 139 9.05 -14.65 24.23
C ASP A 139 9.62 -13.62 25.22
N LYS A 140 10.19 -12.51 24.70
CA LYS A 140 10.69 -11.34 25.46
C LYS A 140 10.51 -10.05 24.64
N LYS A 141 10.48 -8.89 25.31
CA LYS A 141 10.44 -7.57 24.66
C LYS A 141 11.67 -7.43 23.73
N PRO A 142 11.50 -7.21 22.41
CA PRO A 142 12.61 -7.14 21.47
C PRO A 142 13.51 -5.95 21.82
N SER A 143 14.81 -6.16 21.73
CA SER A 143 15.81 -5.13 21.95
C SER A 143 15.88 -4.18 20.76
N MET A 144 16.33 -2.93 20.96
CA MET A 144 16.48 -1.93 19.88
C MET A 144 17.35 -2.41 18.69
N LYS A 145 18.21 -3.42 18.90
CA LYS A 145 19.05 -4.01 17.84
C LYS A 145 18.31 -5.00 16.94
N GLU A 146 17.18 -5.54 17.37
CA GLU A 146 16.38 -6.52 16.60
C GLU A 146 15.30 -5.84 15.74
N ILE A 147 15.09 -4.54 15.95
CA ILE A 147 14.08 -3.71 15.27
C ILE A 147 14.73 -2.85 14.15
N SER A 148 16.07 -2.75 14.13
CA SER A 148 16.85 -2.02 13.11
C SER A 148 17.30 -2.93 11.98
#